data_AF-A0A9E2YGB3-F1
#
_entry.id   AF-A0A9E2YGB3-F1
#
_cell.length_a   1.000
_cell.length_b   1.000
_cell.length_c   1.000
_cell.angle_alpha   90.00
_cell.angle_beta   90.00
_cell.angle_gamma   90.00
#
_symmetry.space_group_name_H-M   'P 1'
#
loop_
_entity.id
_entity.type
_entity.pdbx_description
1 polymer ?
#
loop_
_entity_poly.entity_id
_entity_poly.type
_entity_poly.pdbx_seq_one_letter_code
_entity_poly.pdbx_strand_id
1 'polypeptide(L)' 'HWGFQVDRFGLKVRHDIGVDRIQWSTDFPHVQCDWPNSRQIIEDQFRDIPADEKRKIVCDNALKYFKAGKFAAA' A
#
# COMPACT_ATOMS: atom_id res chain seq x y z
N HIS A 1 5.48 5.39 10.43
CA HIS A 1 4.79 4.69 9.33
C HIS A 1 3.99 5.72 8.56
N TRP A 2 3.96 5.62 7.23
CA TRP A 2 3.32 6.55 6.32
C TRP A 2 2.19 5.85 5.57
N GLY A 3 0.98 6.41 5.62
CA GLY A 3 -0.21 5.91 4.91
C GLY A 3 -0.61 6.85 3.78
N PHE A 4 -1.06 6.30 2.64
CA PHE A 4 -1.49 7.08 1.48
C PHE A 4 -2.58 6.37 0.66
N GLN A 5 -3.31 7.12 -0.16
CA GLN A 5 -4.28 6.59 -1.14
C GLN A 5 -3.72 6.66 -2.57
N VAL A 6 -3.38 7.86 -3.02
CA VAL A 6 -2.78 8.13 -4.34
C VAL A 6 -1.56 9.05 -4.18
N ASP A 7 -0.37 8.50 -4.34
CA ASP A 7 0.89 9.27 -4.27
C ASP A 7 1.99 8.60 -5.10
N ARG A 8 2.03 8.94 -6.40
CA ARG A 8 3.07 8.45 -7.30
C ARG A 8 4.46 9.02 -6.95
N PHE A 9 4.55 10.18 -6.31
CA PHE A 9 5.85 10.76 -5.97
C PHE A 9 6.45 10.03 -4.76
N GLY A 10 5.67 9.84 -3.70
CA GLY A 10 6.09 9.06 -2.54
C GLY A 10 6.48 7.62 -2.90
N LEU A 11 5.81 7.00 -3.88
CA LEU A 11 6.23 5.71 -4.44
C LEU A 11 7.55 5.76 -5.22
N LYS A 12 7.88 6.87 -5.89
CA LYS A 12 9.19 7.05 -6.55
C LYS A 12 10.32 7.14 -5.53
N VAL A 13 10.11 7.83 -4.41
CA VAL A 13 11.10 8.02 -3.33
C VAL A 13 10.96 7.00 -2.19
N ARG A 14 10.27 5.87 -2.44
CA ARG A 14 9.97 4.85 -1.42
C ARG A 14 11.20 4.29 -0.71
N HIS A 15 12.35 4.29 -1.39
CA HIS A 15 13.62 3.82 -0.82
C HIS A 15 14.20 4.81 0.19
N ASP A 16 14.03 6.11 -0.05
CA ASP A 16 14.43 7.16 0.90
C ASP A 16 13.52 7.17 2.14
N ILE A 17 12.22 6.90 1.95
CA ILE A 17 11.26 6.76 3.05
C ILE A 17 11.48 5.44 3.82
N GLY A 18 11.91 4.40 3.10
CA GLY A 18 12.00 3.01 3.54
C GLY A 18 10.71 2.24 3.22
N VAL A 19 10.81 1.28 2.30
CA VAL A 19 9.68 0.47 1.78
C VAL A 19 8.87 -0.19 2.91
N ASP A 20 9.53 -0.67 3.98
CA ASP A 20 8.87 -1.35 5.11
C ASP A 20 8.07 -0.40 6.04
N ARG A 21 8.03 0.89 5.72
CA ARG A 21 7.35 1.93 6.52
C ARG A 21 6.12 2.50 5.84
N ILE A 22 5.82 2.07 4.61
CA ILE A 22 4.78 2.63 3.73
C ILE A 22 3.57 1.70 3.69
N GLN A 23 2.36 2.26 3.73
CA GLN A 23 1.10 1.52 3.72
C GLN A 23 0.11 2.18 2.76
N TRP A 24 -0.53 1.40 1.90
CA TRP A 24 -1.61 1.87 1.05
C TRP A 24 -2.99 1.68 1.74
N SER A 25 -3.91 2.61 1.54
CA SER A 25 -5.29 2.55 2.04
C SER A 25 -6.28 3.13 1.03
N THR A 26 -7.54 2.68 1.09
CA THR A 26 -8.63 3.25 0.28
C THR A 26 -9.13 4.59 0.82
N ASP A 27 -9.06 4.82 2.13
CA ASP A 27 -9.77 5.93 2.81
C ASP A 27 -11.30 5.92 2.61
N PHE A 28 -11.88 4.74 2.40
CA PHE A 28 -13.33 4.59 2.38
C PHE A 28 -13.94 4.91 3.76
N PRO A 29 -15.08 5.63 3.85
CA PRO A 29 -15.97 6.06 2.76
C PRO A 29 -15.81 7.53 2.35
N HIS A 30 -14.64 8.14 2.49
CA HIS A 30 -14.48 9.55 2.13
C HIS A 30 -14.85 9.80 0.66
N VAL A 31 -15.46 10.96 0.40
CA VAL A 31 -15.98 11.33 -0.94
C VAL A 31 -14.89 11.38 -2.02
N GLN A 32 -13.64 11.62 -1.62
CA GLN A 32 -12.49 11.66 -2.53
C GLN A 32 -11.82 10.29 -2.71
N CYS A 33 -12.30 9.22 -2.07
CA CYS A 33 -11.74 7.90 -2.27
C CYS A 33 -12.12 7.34 -3.64
N ASP A 34 -11.25 6.49 -4.18
CA ASP A 34 -11.47 5.85 -5.48
C ASP A 34 -12.32 4.56 -5.38
N TRP A 35 -12.96 4.29 -4.25
CA TRP A 35 -13.84 3.13 -4.12
C TRP A 35 -15.03 3.24 -5.09
N PRO A 36 -15.42 2.19 -5.83
CA PRO A 36 -15.01 0.78 -5.71
C PRO A 36 -13.82 0.36 -6.59
N ASN A 37 -13.13 1.28 -7.26
CA ASN A 37 -12.11 1.02 -8.28
C ASN A 37 -10.69 0.77 -7.73
N SER A 38 -10.55 0.47 -6.43
CA SER A 38 -9.27 0.33 -5.72
C SER A 38 -8.24 -0.55 -6.44
N ARG A 39 -8.67 -1.68 -7.02
CA ARG A 39 -7.75 -2.60 -7.70
C ARG A 39 -7.10 -1.95 -8.91
N GLN A 40 -7.87 -1.21 -9.72
CA GLN A 40 -7.36 -0.52 -10.89
C GLN A 40 -6.36 0.57 -10.50
N ILE A 41 -6.67 1.33 -9.44
CA ILE A 41 -5.81 2.38 -8.91
C ILE A 41 -4.49 1.82 -8.37
N ILE A 42 -4.52 0.68 -7.67
CA ILE A 42 -3.30 -0.01 -7.23
C ILE A 42 -2.48 -0.47 -8.43
N GLU A 43 -3.07 -1.12 -9.44
CA GLU A 43 -2.30 -1.58 -10.61
C GLU A 43 -1.64 -0.42 -11.36
N ASP A 44 -2.35 0.70 -11.50
CA ASP A 44 -1.82 1.86 -12.20
C ASP A 44 -0.68 2.55 -11.43
N GLN A 45 -0.81 2.72 -10.11
CA GLN A 45 0.23 3.35 -9.28
C GLN A 45 1.50 2.49 -9.12
N PHE A 46 1.34 1.17 -9.11
CA PHE A 46 2.44 0.23 -8.85
C PHE A 46 3.00 -0.43 -10.12
N ARG A 47 2.65 0.05 -11.32
CA ARG A 47 3.05 -0.55 -12.61
C ARG A 47 4.55 -0.83 -12.72
N ASP A 48 5.38 0.10 -12.24
CA ASP A 48 6.84 0.03 -12.34
C ASP A 48 7.51 -0.40 -11.02
N ILE A 49 6.73 -0.96 -10.09
CA ILE A 49 7.20 -1.39 -8.77
C ILE A 49 7.27 -2.92 -8.71
N PRO A 50 8.39 -3.51 -8.28
CA PRO A 50 8.51 -4.94 -8.06
C PRO A 50 7.38 -5.52 -7.21
N ALA A 51 6.94 -6.74 -7.55
CA ALA A 51 5.77 -7.36 -6.93
C ALA A 51 5.93 -7.59 -5.42
N ASP A 52 7.15 -7.86 -4.95
CA ASP A 52 7.49 -8.03 -3.54
C ASP A 52 7.37 -6.71 -2.76
N GLU A 53 7.84 -5.60 -3.30
CA GLU A 53 7.68 -4.28 -2.69
C GLU A 53 6.23 -3.82 -2.69
N LYS A 54 5.51 -4.04 -3.80
CA LYS A 54 4.06 -3.80 -3.87
C LYS A 54 3.36 -4.56 -2.75
N ARG A 55 3.64 -5.86 -2.60
CA ARG A 55 3.04 -6.71 -1.57
C ARG A 55 3.29 -6.19 -0.15
N LYS A 56 4.51 -5.73 0.14
CA LYS A 56 4.83 -5.09 1.43
C LYS A 56 3.95 -3.87 1.68
N ILE A 57 3.85 -2.98 0.70
CA ILE A 57 3.14 -1.70 0.83
C ILE A 57 1.62 -1.89 0.93
N VAL A 58 1.04 -2.81 0.15
CA VAL A 58 -0.42 -3.03 0.15
C VAL A 58 -0.92 -3.98 1.24
N CYS A 59 -0.03 -4.75 1.89
CA CYS A 59 -0.43 -5.80 2.82
C CYS A 59 0.51 -5.97 4.01
N ASP A 60 1.74 -6.42 3.79
CA ASP A 60 2.56 -6.99 4.87
C ASP A 60 2.93 -5.94 5.94
N ASN A 61 3.17 -4.69 5.52
CA ASN A 61 3.45 -3.58 6.44
C ASN A 61 2.25 -3.27 7.34
N ALA A 62 1.02 -3.36 6.83
CA ALA A 62 -0.20 -3.22 7.63
C ALA A 62 -0.35 -4.38 8.62
N LEU A 63 -0.15 -5.62 8.16
CA LEU A 63 -0.20 -6.79 9.03
C LEU A 63 0.79 -6.70 10.20
N LYS A 64 2.03 -6.28 9.92
CA LYS A 64 3.07 -6.07 10.93
C LYS A 64 2.71 -4.93 11.89
N TYR A 65 2.28 -3.78 11.37
CA TYR A 65 1.99 -2.60 12.18
C TYR A 65 0.80 -2.82 13.14
N PHE A 66 -0.30 -3.36 12.62
CA PHE A 66 -1.50 -3.63 13.40
C PHE A 66 -1.43 -4.93 14.21
N LYS A 67 -0.31 -5.67 14.09
CA LYS A 67 -0.15 -7.01 14.70
C LYS A 67 -1.29 -7.95 14.33
N ALA A 68 -1.82 -7.79 13.12
CA ALA A 68 -2.97 -8.55 12.61
C ALA A 68 -2.56 -9.89 11.97
N GLY A 69 -1.26 -10.19 11.94
CA GLY A 69 -0.69 -11.40 11.35
C GLY A 69 -0.50 -12.56 12.33
N LYS A 70 -1.57 -13.32 12.60
CA LYS A 70 -1.47 -14.77 12.85
C LYS A 70 -2.55 -15.49 12.03
N PHE A 71 -2.30 -15.70 10.74
CA PHE A 71 -3.01 -16.71 9.94
C PHE A 71 -2.04 -17.34 8.94
N ALA A 72 -2.18 -18.65 8.76
CA ALA A 72 -1.14 -19.62 8.44
C ALA A 72 -0.40 -19.40 7.11
N ALA A 73 0.89 -19.77 7.13
CA ALA A 73 1.51 -20.35 5.96
C ALA A 73 0.81 -21.68 5.64
N ALA A 74 0.25 -21.79 4.45
CA ALA A 74 -0.18 -23.03 3.82
C ALA A 74 0.27 -22.98 2.36
#